data_AF-A0A1V3RXN6-F1
#
_entry.id   AF-A0A1V3RXN6-F1
#
_cell.length_a   1.000
_cell.length_b   1.000
_cell.length_c   1.000
_cell.angle_alpha   90.00
_cell.angle_beta   90.00
_cell.angle_gamma   90.00
#
_symmetry.space_group_name_H-M   'P 1'
#
loop_
_entity.id
_entity.type
_entity.pdbx_description
1 polymer ?
#
loop_
_entity_poly.entity_id
_entity_poly.type
_entity_poly.pdbx_seq_one_letter_code
_entity_poly.pdbx_strand_id
1 'polypeptide(L)'
;MSAPLNATGYTGTVHRQFPALSRPVRADPISAEAATAWRFMRDAGGFYTAAELGAALRPELTPQRAAMTASRWLVALFRRRHIAANPRAIRIKSYGVTTRCFSIPGESLEPTNEPTTGSPE
;
A
#
# COMPACT_ATOMS: atom_id res chain seq x y z
N MET A 1 48.23 18.50 -58.55
CA MET A 1 47.42 19.27 -57.58
C MET A 1 46.29 18.38 -57.09
N SER A 2 45.96 18.51 -55.81
CA SER A 2 44.91 17.79 -55.04
C SER A 2 45.37 16.56 -54.27
N ALA A 3 45.18 16.69 -52.95
CA ALA A 3 45.76 15.99 -51.82
C ALA A 3 45.02 14.69 -51.43
N PRO A 4 45.66 13.80 -50.65
CA PRO A 4 45.04 12.55 -50.20
C PRO A 4 43.92 12.76 -49.17
N LEU A 5 42.84 12.00 -49.34
CA LEU A 5 41.74 11.86 -48.39
C LEU A 5 42.21 11.16 -47.11
N ASN A 6 42.38 11.95 -46.05
CA ASN A 6 42.49 11.45 -44.68
C ASN A 6 41.13 10.86 -44.25
N ALA A 7 41.03 9.52 -44.27
CA ALA A 7 39.96 8.78 -43.61
C ALA A 7 40.15 8.90 -42.08
N THR A 8 39.61 9.98 -41.52
CA THR A 8 39.61 10.25 -40.09
C THR A 8 38.55 9.35 -39.46
N GLY A 9 38.97 8.52 -38.51
CA GLY A 9 38.11 7.63 -37.75
C GLY A 9 36.98 8.39 -37.07
N TYR A 10 35.75 8.03 -37.39
CA TYR A 10 34.58 8.39 -36.61
C TYR A 10 34.27 7.22 -35.68
N THR A 11 34.91 7.18 -34.52
CA THR A 11 34.39 6.49 -33.35
C THR A 11 33.12 7.21 -32.92
N GLY A 12 32.01 6.83 -33.53
CA GLY A 12 30.68 7.17 -33.04
C GLY A 12 30.46 6.48 -31.71
N THR A 13 30.95 7.09 -30.62
CA THR A 13 30.53 6.76 -29.26
C THR A 13 29.07 7.15 -29.17
N VAL A 14 28.17 6.21 -29.47
CA VAL A 14 26.76 6.35 -29.15
C VAL A 14 26.67 6.28 -27.64
N HIS A 15 26.84 7.44 -27.00
CA HIS A 15 26.30 7.65 -25.66
C HIS A 15 24.79 7.40 -25.79
N ARG A 16 24.36 6.18 -25.48
CA ARG A 16 22.99 5.90 -25.07
C ARG A 16 22.77 6.71 -23.80
N GLN A 17 22.41 7.97 -24.00
CA GLN A 17 21.82 8.83 -23.00
C GLN A 17 20.46 8.19 -22.73
N PHE A 18 20.44 7.19 -21.83
CA PHE A 18 19.19 6.85 -21.16
C PHE A 18 18.79 8.14 -20.45
N PRO A 19 17.66 8.78 -20.79
CA PRO A 19 17.13 9.76 -19.87
C PRO A 19 16.82 8.96 -18.62
N ALA A 20 17.59 9.22 -17.56
CA ALA A 20 17.17 8.95 -16.21
C ALA A 20 15.93 9.83 -15.99
N LEU A 21 14.81 9.40 -16.55
CA LEU A 21 13.49 9.76 -16.10
C LEU A 21 13.42 9.17 -14.71
N SER A 22 13.95 9.91 -13.75
CA SER A 22 13.52 9.89 -12.36
C SER A 22 12.03 10.21 -12.39
N ARG A 23 11.23 9.22 -12.82
CA ARG A 23 9.80 9.25 -12.72
C ARG A 23 9.58 9.48 -11.22
N PRO A 24 8.89 10.56 -10.80
CA PRO A 24 8.53 10.67 -9.41
C PRO A 24 7.87 9.34 -9.07
N VAL A 25 8.38 8.66 -8.06
CA VAL A 25 7.73 7.49 -7.48
C VAL A 25 6.40 8.01 -6.99
N ARG A 26 5.41 8.09 -7.88
CA ARG A 26 4.02 8.29 -7.50
C ARG A 26 3.79 7.19 -6.51
N ALA A 27 3.56 7.54 -5.26
CA ALA A 27 3.13 6.58 -4.28
C ALA A 27 1.87 5.95 -4.89
N ASP A 28 1.99 4.73 -5.41
CA ASP A 28 0.89 4.06 -6.13
C ASP A 28 -0.38 4.23 -5.31
N PRO A 29 -1.56 4.49 -5.85
CA PRO A 29 -2.75 4.57 -5.01
C PRO A 29 -2.90 3.27 -4.18
N ILE A 30 -3.32 3.39 -2.92
CA ILE A 30 -3.66 2.21 -2.11
C ILE A 30 -4.78 1.48 -2.83
N SER A 31 -4.66 0.15 -2.95
CA SER A 31 -5.71 -0.63 -3.62
C SER A 31 -7.02 -0.51 -2.85
N ALA A 32 -8.15 -0.57 -3.56
CA ALA A 32 -9.46 -0.47 -2.93
C ALA A 32 -9.65 -1.51 -1.81
N GLU A 33 -9.13 -2.72 -2.00
CA GLU A 33 -9.21 -3.78 -1.00
C GLU A 33 -8.37 -3.48 0.24
N ALA A 34 -7.19 -2.85 0.07
CA ALA A 34 -6.38 -2.41 1.20
C ALA A 34 -7.03 -1.25 1.95
N ALA A 35 -7.75 -0.36 1.25
CA ALA A 35 -8.56 0.68 1.89
C ALA A 35 -9.73 0.08 2.68
N THR A 36 -10.44 -0.92 2.13
CA THR A 36 -11.48 -1.66 2.86
C THR A 36 -10.93 -2.33 4.11
N ALA A 37 -9.75 -2.96 4.00
CA ALA A 37 -9.08 -3.57 5.14
C ALA A 37 -8.71 -2.55 6.23
N TRP A 38 -8.26 -1.37 5.82
CA TRP A 38 -7.98 -0.28 6.75
C TRP A 38 -9.25 0.21 7.47
N ARG A 39 -10.36 0.45 6.74
CA ARG A 39 -11.64 0.86 7.34
C ARG A 39 -12.14 -0.17 8.35
N PHE A 40 -12.09 -1.45 7.98
CA PHE A 40 -12.47 -2.53 8.89
C PHE A 40 -11.67 -2.49 10.20
N MET A 41 -10.34 -2.38 10.13
CA MET A 41 -9.49 -2.29 11.33
C MET A 41 -9.71 -1.00 12.13
N ARG A 42 -10.02 0.12 11.46
CA ARG A 42 -10.36 1.39 12.11
C ARG A 42 -11.65 1.25 12.92
N ASP A 43 -12.70 0.70 12.31
CA ASP A 43 -14.04 0.63 12.88
C ASP A 43 -14.15 -0.42 13.97
N ALA A 44 -13.55 -1.59 13.76
CA ALA A 44 -13.56 -2.66 14.74
C ALA A 44 -12.60 -2.38 15.92
N GLY A 45 -11.55 -1.59 15.68
CA GLY A 45 -10.52 -1.28 16.67
C GLY A 45 -9.62 -2.47 17.04
N GLY A 46 -8.50 -2.18 17.68
CA GLY A 46 -7.56 -3.22 18.11
C GLY A 46 -6.54 -3.63 17.05
N PHE A 47 -5.94 -4.82 17.23
CA PHE A 47 -4.86 -5.32 16.38
C PHE A 47 -5.23 -6.67 15.77
N TYR A 48 -5.04 -6.80 14.45
CA TYR A 48 -5.38 -7.98 13.66
C TYR A 48 -4.14 -8.58 13.01
N THR A 49 -4.08 -9.90 13.02
CA THR A 49 -3.15 -10.67 12.19
C THR A 49 -3.65 -10.74 10.75
N ALA A 50 -2.76 -11.12 9.83
CA ALA A 50 -3.16 -11.35 8.44
C ALA A 50 -4.20 -12.48 8.31
N ALA A 51 -4.14 -13.49 9.18
CA ALA A 51 -5.09 -14.60 9.16
C ALA A 51 -6.50 -14.15 9.59
N GLU A 52 -6.60 -13.40 10.68
CA GLU A 52 -7.89 -12.86 11.17
C GLU A 52 -8.50 -11.90 10.15
N LEU A 53 -7.68 -10.99 9.61
CA LEU A 53 -8.13 -10.01 8.62
C LEU A 53 -8.56 -10.68 7.31
N GLY A 54 -7.81 -11.71 6.88
CA GLY A 54 -8.16 -12.51 5.71
C GLY A 54 -9.47 -13.28 5.90
N ALA A 55 -9.66 -13.92 7.06
CA ALA A 55 -10.88 -14.65 7.37
C ALA A 55 -12.11 -13.73 7.44
N ALA A 56 -11.95 -12.50 7.94
CA ALA A 56 -13.04 -11.52 8.02
C ALA A 56 -13.45 -10.96 6.65
N LEU A 57 -12.48 -10.64 5.78
CA LEU A 57 -12.74 -9.91 4.54
C LEU A 57 -12.82 -10.79 3.28
N ARG A 58 -12.27 -12.00 3.33
CA ARG A 58 -12.25 -12.97 2.21
C ARG A 58 -12.62 -14.39 2.67
N PRO A 59 -13.80 -14.57 3.31
CA PRO A 59 -14.21 -15.88 3.84
C PRO A 59 -14.41 -16.95 2.76
N GLU A 60 -14.57 -16.55 1.50
CA GLU A 60 -14.72 -17.45 0.34
C GLU A 60 -13.40 -18.08 -0.11
N LEU A 61 -12.26 -17.57 0.35
CA LEU A 61 -10.93 -18.12 0.04
C LEU A 61 -10.51 -19.15 1.09
N THR A 62 -9.59 -20.04 0.69
CA THR A 62 -8.94 -20.92 1.68
C THR A 62 -8.17 -20.08 2.71
N PRO A 63 -8.06 -20.52 3.97
CA PRO A 63 -7.41 -19.74 5.04
C PRO A 63 -6.01 -19.24 4.66
N GLN A 64 -5.23 -20.09 3.97
CA GLN A 64 -3.90 -19.74 3.50
C GLN A 64 -3.92 -18.63 2.44
N ARG A 65 -4.83 -18.69 1.45
CA ARG A 65 -4.95 -17.67 0.41
C ARG A 65 -5.49 -16.36 0.95
N ALA A 66 -6.46 -16.43 1.86
CA ALA A 66 -7.00 -15.26 2.56
C ALA A 66 -5.88 -14.54 3.35
N ALA A 67 -5.09 -15.28 4.13
CA ALA A 67 -3.99 -14.72 4.91
C ALA A 67 -2.88 -14.11 4.04
N MET A 68 -2.50 -14.76 2.93
CA MET A 68 -1.54 -14.19 1.98
C MET A 68 -2.05 -12.90 1.35
N THR A 69 -3.33 -12.84 0.99
CA THR A 69 -3.95 -11.66 0.39
C THR A 69 -3.97 -10.50 1.38
N ALA A 70 -4.44 -10.75 2.61
CA ALA A 70 -4.43 -9.77 3.69
C ALA A 70 -3.01 -9.29 4.06
N SER A 71 -2.01 -10.18 4.00
CA SER A 71 -0.61 -9.80 4.22
C SER A 71 -0.13 -8.72 3.25
N ARG A 72 -0.54 -8.78 1.98
CA ARG A 72 -0.17 -7.77 0.97
C ARG A 72 -0.79 -6.42 1.29
N TRP A 73 -2.05 -6.39 1.73
CA TRP A 73 -2.71 -5.17 2.19
C TRP A 73 -2.02 -4.57 3.40
N LEU A 74 -1.74 -5.39 4.42
CA LEU A 74 -1.06 -4.96 5.64
C LEU A 74 0.33 -4.37 5.34
N VAL A 75 1.12 -5.00 4.46
CA VAL A 75 2.42 -4.46 4.05
C VAL A 75 2.28 -3.11 3.35
N ALA A 76 1.29 -2.97 2.45
CA ALA A 76 1.04 -1.73 1.73
C ALA A 76 0.65 -0.58 2.70
N LEU A 77 -0.26 -0.86 3.63
CA LEU A 77 -0.72 0.09 4.64
C LEU A 77 0.39 0.46 5.63
N PHE A 78 1.17 -0.51 6.09
CA PHE A 78 2.23 -0.30 7.07
C PHE A 78 3.37 0.56 6.52
N ARG A 79 3.82 0.28 5.29
CA ARG A 79 4.88 1.07 4.63
C ARG A 79 4.52 2.55 4.49
N ARG A 80 3.23 2.86 4.43
CA ARG A 80 2.69 4.22 4.29
C ARG A 80 2.20 4.82 5.61
N ARG A 81 2.42 4.11 6.72
CA ARG A 81 2.03 4.53 8.08
C ARG A 81 0.53 4.74 8.28
N HIS A 82 -0.31 4.00 7.55
CA HIS A 82 -1.77 3.97 7.78
C HIS A 82 -2.16 2.98 8.89
N ILE A 83 -1.27 2.05 9.24
CA ILE A 83 -1.42 1.13 10.37
C ILE A 83 -0.11 1.05 11.16
N ALA A 84 -0.20 0.64 12.41
CA ALA A 84 0.93 0.40 13.29
C ALA A 84 1.04 -1.09 13.63
N ALA A 85 2.26 -1.57 13.83
CA ALA A 85 2.49 -2.91 14.36
C ALA A 85 2.15 -2.95 15.86
N ASN A 86 1.63 -4.08 16.34
CA ASN A 86 1.39 -4.29 17.75
C ASN A 86 2.72 -4.41 18.51
N PRO A 87 3.04 -3.49 19.44
CA PRO A 87 4.31 -3.55 20.17
C PRO A 87 4.39 -4.73 21.16
N ARG A 88 3.24 -5.33 21.52
CA ARG A 88 3.17 -6.48 22.43
C ARG A 88 3.21 -7.83 21.71
N ALA A 89 3.21 -7.83 20.37
CA ALA A 89 3.24 -9.04 19.58
C ALA A 89 4.67 -9.61 19.49
N ILE A 90 4.97 -10.63 20.30
CA ILE A 90 6.30 -11.26 20.36
C ILE A 90 6.48 -12.32 19.25
N ARG A 91 5.42 -13.05 18.89
CA ARG A 91 5.51 -14.22 17.98
C ARG A 91 4.74 -14.06 16.67
N ILE A 92 3.60 -13.39 16.70
CA ILE A 92 2.70 -13.29 15.54
C ILE A 92 2.48 -11.82 15.23
N LYS A 93 2.91 -11.37 14.04
CA LYS A 93 2.75 -9.97 13.63
C LYS A 93 1.27 -9.63 13.48
N SER A 94 0.81 -8.69 14.31
CA SER A 94 -0.52 -8.08 14.22
C SER A 94 -0.38 -6.57 14.05
N TYR A 95 -1.39 -5.97 13.43
CA TYR A 95 -1.40 -4.56 13.06
C TYR A 95 -2.77 -3.93 13.34
N GLY A 96 -2.78 -2.65 13.65
CA GLY A 96 -3.99 -1.92 13.98
C GLY A 96 -3.93 -0.47 13.52
N VAL A 97 -5.10 0.16 13.39
CA VAL A 97 -5.20 1.60 13.19
C VAL A 97 -5.12 2.27 14.57
N THR A 98 -4.22 3.23 14.72
CA THR A 98 -4.03 3.97 15.98
C THR A 98 -4.10 5.46 15.71
N THR A 99 -4.19 6.27 16.77
CA THR A 99 -4.17 7.74 16.67
C THR A 99 -2.89 8.31 16.05
N ARG A 100 -1.82 7.51 15.95
CA ARG A 100 -0.55 7.89 15.31
C ARG A 100 -0.50 7.57 13.81
N CYS A 101 -1.51 6.90 13.28
CA CYS A 101 -1.60 6.51 11.88
C CYS A 101 -2.16 7.66 11.04
N PHE A 102 -1.73 7.75 9.78
CA PHE A 102 -2.34 8.69 8.82
C PHE A 102 -3.63 8.11 8.26
N SER A 103 -4.62 8.96 8.01
CA SER A 103 -5.79 8.60 7.21
C SER A 103 -5.39 8.26 5.78
N ILE A 104 -6.13 7.38 5.13
CA ILE A 104 -6.05 7.23 3.68
C ILE A 104 -6.71 8.48 3.04
N PRO A 105 -6.16 9.05 1.95
CA PRO A 105 -6.80 10.18 1.27
C PRO A 105 -8.24 9.86 0.87
N GLY A 106 -9.19 10.72 1.25
CA GLY A 106 -10.63 10.49 1.05
C GLY A 106 -11.32 9.72 2.19
N GLU A 107 -10.56 9.21 3.15
CA GLU A 107 -11.07 8.56 4.36
C GLU A 107 -10.88 9.44 5.60
N SER A 108 -11.88 9.44 6.49
CA SER A 108 -11.73 10.05 7.81
C SER A 108 -11.14 9.03 8.81
N LEU A 109 -10.39 9.51 9.79
CA LEU A 109 -10.03 8.71 10.97
C LEU A 109 -11.15 8.69 12.01
N GLU A 110 -12.10 9.62 11.93
CA GLU A 110 -13.27 9.60 12.78
C GLU A 110 -14.16 8.43 12.36
N PRO A 111 -14.54 7.55 13.29
CA PRO A 111 -15.52 6.53 12.99
C PRO A 111 -16.76 7.21 12.43
N THR A 112 -17.32 6.66 11.37
CA THR A 112 -18.57 7.15 10.78
C THR A 112 -19.68 6.85 11.78
N ASN A 113 -19.81 7.71 12.80
CA ASN A 113 -20.98 7.78 13.65
C ASN A 113 -22.03 8.54 12.85
N GLU A 114 -22.57 7.95 11.78
CA GLU A 114 -23.87 8.40 11.32
C GLU A 114 -24.86 8.09 12.44
N PRO A 115 -25.50 9.08 13.07
CA PRO A 115 -26.64 8.78 13.90
C PRO A 115 -27.67 8.15 12.97
N THR A 116 -28.02 6.88 13.22
CA THR A 116 -29.30 6.33 12.80
C THR A 116 -30.36 7.22 13.44
N THR A 117 -30.69 8.31 12.74
CA THR A 117 -31.81 9.18 13.07
C THR A 117 -33.02 8.29 12.95
N GLY A 118 -33.67 8.05 14.08
CA GLY A 118 -34.76 7.10 14.19
C GLY A 118 -35.87 7.41 13.18
N SER A 119 -36.51 6.33 12.73
CA SER A 119 -37.94 6.38 12.42
C SER A 119 -38.64 5.58 13.52
N PRO A 120 -39.36 6.24 14.44
CA PRO A 120 -40.51 5.62 15.07
C PRO A 120 -41.69 5.74 14.09
N GLU A 121 -42.21 4.61 13.62
CA GLU A 121 -43.62 4.48 13.26
C GLU A 121 -44.17 3.19 13.88
#